data_AF-A0A943WNW5-F1
#
_entry.id   AF-A0A943WNW5-F1
#
_cell.length_a   1.000
_cell.length_b   1.000
_cell.length_c   1.000
_cell.angle_alpha   90.00
_cell.angle_beta   90.00
_cell.angle_gamma   90.00
#
_symmetry.space_group_name_H-M   'P 1'
#
loop_
_entity.id
_entity.type
_entity.pdbx_description
1 polymer ?
#
loop_
_entity_poly.entity_id
_entity_poly.type
_entity_poly.pdbx_seq_one_letter_code
_entity_poly.pdbx_strand_id
1 'polypeptide(L)'
;MIKYIAAAIVIAFILYMCFKIFTSGADIQSSIDEKRKELEQQGLRCSVFLRHLAGTDLPIGAFCMIRCFPENIEVSSSNLKRIIEKNDIVDAFMTTSTELLKEENKDKYGELSDYVQNKYVSRNPHREHTYLVLERKVDGVNKYCGFDVIANRKTDKIEDVHKLIEQCKTIEKAKVEEA
;
A
#
# COMPACT_ATOMS: atom_id res chain seq x y z
N MET A 1 13.70 28.32 51.57
CA MET A 1 14.35 28.54 50.25
C MET A 1 14.63 27.24 49.49
N ILE A 2 15.29 26.24 50.09
CA ILE A 2 15.65 24.97 49.40
C ILE A 2 14.43 24.25 48.78
N LYS A 3 13.26 24.23 49.44
CA LYS A 3 12.02 23.62 48.91
C LYS A 3 11.51 24.27 47.62
N TYR A 4 11.70 25.58 47.45
CA TYR A 4 11.31 26.31 46.23
C TYR A 4 12.29 26.07 45.08
N ILE A 5 13.58 25.89 45.40
CA ILE A 5 14.63 25.54 44.43
C ILE A 5 14.39 24.13 43.87
N ALA A 6 14.04 23.16 44.71
CA ALA A 6 13.71 21.81 44.28
C ALA A 6 12.46 21.79 43.38
N ALA A 7 11.41 22.54 43.72
CA ALA A 7 10.21 22.65 42.90
C ALA A 7 10.50 23.28 41.52
N ALA A 8 11.35 24.32 41.47
CA ALA A 8 11.74 24.96 40.22
C ALA A 8 12.53 24.01 39.29
N ILE A 9 13.41 23.18 39.83
CA ILE A 9 14.18 22.18 39.06
C ILE A 9 13.24 21.12 38.46
N VAL A 10 12.25 20.64 39.22
CA VAL A 10 11.28 19.66 38.74
C VAL A 10 10.41 20.25 37.63
N ILE A 11 9.92 21.48 37.78
CA ILE A 11 9.13 22.16 36.75
C ILE A 11 9.98 22.38 35.48
N ALA A 12 11.23 22.81 35.62
CA ALA A 12 12.13 22.98 34.48
C ALA A 12 12.39 21.66 33.75
N PHE A 13 12.52 20.55 34.48
CA PHE A 13 12.71 19.22 33.90
C PHE A 13 11.46 18.71 33.17
N ILE A 14 10.27 18.93 33.73
CA ILE A 14 9.00 18.61 33.08
C ILE A 14 8.84 19.44 31.79
N LEU A 15 9.12 20.74 31.85
CA LEU A 15 9.06 21.61 30.67
C LEU A 15 10.07 21.21 29.60
N TYR A 16 11.29 20.82 29.98
CA TYR A 16 12.29 20.28 29.06
C TYR A 16 11.83 18.99 28.38
N MET A 17 11.24 18.05 29.15
CA MET A 17 10.69 16.81 28.60
C MET A 17 9.51 17.08 27.66
N CYS A 18 8.60 17.97 28.04
CA CYS A 18 7.51 18.41 27.15
C CYS A 18 8.06 19.05 25.88
N PHE A 19 9.04 19.96 25.99
CA PHE A 19 9.68 20.59 24.84
C PHE A 19 10.33 19.56 23.91
N LYS A 20 11.06 18.57 24.46
CA LYS A 20 11.64 17.47 23.68
C LYS A 20 10.61 16.61 22.95
N ILE A 21 9.47 16.34 23.58
CA ILE A 21 8.36 15.59 22.94
C ILE A 21 7.75 16.42 21.81
N PHE A 22 7.56 17.72 22.01
CA PHE A 22 7.05 18.63 20.99
C PHE A 22 8.03 18.82 19.81
N THR A 23 9.33 18.97 20.06
CA THR A 23 10.33 19.09 18.99
C THR A 23 10.56 17.77 18.26
N SER A 24 10.51 16.63 18.96
CA SER A 24 10.62 15.32 18.32
C SER A 24 9.49 15.06 17.33
N GLY A 25 8.28 15.59 17.56
CA GLY A 25 7.19 15.53 16.58
C GLY A 25 7.48 16.33 15.31
N ALA A 26 8.12 17.49 15.44
CA ALA A 26 8.54 18.31 14.30
C ALA A 26 9.66 17.65 13.48
N ASP A 27 10.62 17.01 14.15
CA ASP A 27 11.71 16.25 13.51
C ASP A 27 11.20 15.00 12.77
N ILE A 28 10.15 14.36 13.28
CA ILE A 28 9.49 13.24 12.60
C ILE A 28 8.77 13.74 11.34
N GLN A 29 8.05 14.85 11.43
CA GLN A 29 7.34 15.39 10.28
C GLN A 29 8.30 15.87 9.18
N SER A 30 9.39 16.55 9.55
CA SER A 30 10.42 16.96 8.58
C SER A 30 11.10 15.76 7.91
N SER A 31 11.39 14.70 8.66
CA SER A 31 11.94 13.46 8.08
C SER A 31 10.98 12.77 7.11
N ILE A 32 9.67 12.77 7.41
CA ILE A 32 8.65 12.24 6.51
C ILE A 32 8.56 13.09 5.24
N ASP A 33 8.59 14.41 5.38
CA ASP A 33 8.51 15.34 4.24
C ASP A 33 9.78 15.28 3.38
N GLU A 34 10.96 15.11 3.97
CA GLU A 34 12.21 14.85 3.24
C GLU A 34 12.15 13.54 2.47
N LYS A 35 11.75 12.44 3.10
CA LYS A 35 11.57 11.15 2.39
C LYS A 35 10.54 11.25 1.27
N ARG A 36 9.47 12.00 1.47
CA ARG A 36 8.48 12.23 0.41
C ARG A 36 9.11 12.98 -0.76
N LYS A 37 9.87 14.05 -0.50
CA LYS A 37 10.59 14.80 -1.54
C LYS A 37 11.63 13.93 -2.26
N GLU A 38 12.38 13.09 -1.53
CA GLU A 38 13.31 12.13 -2.13
C GLU A 38 12.59 11.15 -3.06
N LEU A 39 11.43 10.63 -2.65
CA LEU A 39 10.63 9.72 -3.48
C LEU A 39 10.06 10.44 -4.71
N GLU A 40 9.59 11.67 -4.55
CA GLU A 40 9.14 12.53 -5.66
C GLU A 40 10.28 12.81 -6.64
N GLN A 41 11.50 13.06 -6.15
CA GLN A 41 12.71 13.20 -6.99
C GLN A 41 13.08 11.89 -7.71
N GLN A 42 12.83 10.74 -7.09
CA GLN A 42 12.96 9.42 -7.71
C GLN A 42 11.84 9.11 -8.72
N GLY A 43 10.90 10.05 -8.93
CA GLY A 43 9.83 9.92 -9.92
C GLY A 43 8.58 9.21 -9.40
N LEU A 44 8.37 9.14 -8.08
CA LEU A 44 7.13 8.63 -7.49
C LEU A 44 5.92 9.35 -8.10
N ARG A 45 5.04 8.60 -8.78
CA ARG A 45 3.86 9.15 -9.44
C ARG A 45 2.62 9.09 -8.56
N CYS A 46 2.46 7.99 -7.83
CA CYS A 46 1.39 7.85 -6.84
C CYS A 46 1.75 6.79 -5.79
N SER A 47 1.06 6.84 -4.66
CA SER A 47 1.18 5.83 -3.62
C SER A 47 -0.17 5.57 -2.96
N VAL A 48 -0.42 4.32 -2.59
CA VAL A 48 -1.63 3.89 -1.88
C VAL A 48 -1.27 2.89 -0.77
N PHE A 49 -2.05 2.83 0.31
CA PHE A 49 -1.74 2.05 1.50
C PHE A 49 -2.74 0.91 1.72
N LEU A 50 -2.65 -0.13 0.90
CA LEU A 50 -3.62 -1.23 0.92
C LEU A 50 -3.15 -2.42 1.74
N ARG A 51 -4.10 -3.23 2.20
CA ARG A 51 -3.79 -4.48 2.89
C ARG A 51 -3.52 -5.59 1.88
N HIS A 52 -2.36 -6.24 1.97
CA HIS A 52 -1.98 -7.35 1.09
C HIS A 52 -2.83 -8.58 1.35
N LEU A 53 -3.20 -9.29 0.28
CA LEU A 53 -4.00 -10.50 0.32
C LEU A 53 -3.24 -11.71 -0.20
N ALA A 54 -2.70 -11.63 -1.41
CA ALA A 54 -2.05 -12.76 -2.08
C ALA A 54 -1.12 -12.28 -3.21
N GLY A 55 -0.29 -13.20 -3.70
CA GLY A 55 0.52 -13.02 -4.91
C GLY A 55 1.86 -12.33 -4.69
N THR A 56 2.22 -11.98 -3.45
CA THR A 56 3.58 -11.54 -3.08
C THR A 56 4.14 -12.37 -1.93
N ASP A 57 5.44 -12.26 -1.70
CA ASP A 57 6.16 -12.80 -0.54
C ASP A 57 5.90 -12.02 0.77
N LEU A 58 5.09 -10.95 0.71
CA LEU A 58 4.73 -10.18 1.88
C LEU A 58 3.71 -10.92 2.75
N PRO A 59 3.73 -10.72 4.07
CA PRO A 59 2.78 -11.37 4.96
C PRO A 59 1.34 -11.04 4.59
N ILE A 60 0.50 -12.07 4.51
CA ILE A 60 -0.90 -11.93 4.18
C ILE A 60 -1.64 -11.15 5.28
N GLY A 61 -2.38 -10.11 4.89
CA GLY A 61 -3.11 -9.24 5.79
C GLY A 61 -2.26 -8.11 6.39
N ALA A 62 -0.98 -7.99 6.03
CA ALA A 62 -0.16 -6.85 6.38
C ALA A 62 -0.61 -5.60 5.61
N PHE A 63 -0.47 -4.42 6.22
CA PHE A 63 -0.65 -3.18 5.51
C PHE A 63 0.60 -2.85 4.69
N CYS A 64 0.41 -2.51 3.43
CA CYS A 64 1.48 -2.30 2.47
C CYS A 64 1.37 -0.91 1.86
N MET A 65 2.50 -0.21 1.80
CA MET A 65 2.65 0.97 0.97
C MET A 65 3.01 0.52 -0.44
N ILE A 66 2.08 0.76 -1.37
CA ILE A 66 2.26 0.51 -2.80
C ILE A 66 2.66 1.85 -3.43
N ARG A 67 3.86 1.94 -3.97
CA ARG A 67 4.42 3.12 -4.63
C ARG A 67 4.60 2.83 -6.11
N CYS A 68 4.08 3.70 -6.96
CA CYS A 68 4.19 3.59 -8.41
C CYS A 68 5.24 4.57 -8.94
N PHE A 69 6.33 4.04 -9.47
CA PHE A 69 7.39 4.78 -10.15
C PHE A 69 7.23 4.66 -11.68
N PRO A 70 8.04 5.34 -12.51
CA PRO A 70 7.93 5.24 -13.97
C PRO A 70 8.15 3.81 -14.46
N GLU A 71 9.17 3.12 -13.95
CA GLU A 71 9.60 1.79 -14.40
C GLU A 71 9.06 0.62 -13.58
N ASN A 72 8.72 0.84 -12.31
CA ASN A 72 8.30 -0.24 -11.41
C ASN A 72 7.20 0.16 -10.42
N ILE A 73 6.62 -0.86 -9.78
CA ILE A 73 5.77 -0.74 -8.61
C ILE A 73 6.52 -1.35 -7.43
N GLU A 74 6.68 -0.57 -6.38
CA GLU A 74 7.21 -1.03 -5.11
C GLU A 74 6.06 -1.33 -4.16
N VAL A 75 6.03 -2.54 -3.61
CA VAL A 75 5.12 -2.94 -2.54
C VAL A 75 5.97 -3.16 -1.30
N SER A 76 5.76 -2.34 -0.27
CA SER A 76 6.57 -2.41 0.96
C SER A 76 5.69 -2.57 2.19
N SER A 77 6.11 -3.43 3.12
CA SER A 77 5.48 -3.61 4.43
C SER A 77 6.55 -3.83 5.49
N SER A 78 6.57 -2.96 6.50
CA SER A 78 7.60 -2.98 7.54
C SER A 78 9.02 -3.00 6.94
N ASN A 79 9.76 -4.10 7.12
CA ASN A 79 11.14 -4.24 6.64
C ASN A 79 11.23 -5.02 5.32
N LEU A 80 10.10 -5.45 4.77
CA LEU A 80 10.04 -6.19 3.51
C LEU A 80 9.65 -5.25 2.39
N LYS A 81 10.34 -5.37 1.27
CA LYS A 81 10.11 -4.59 0.06
C LYS A 81 10.13 -5.55 -1.12
N ARG A 82 9.09 -5.48 -1.94
CA ARG A 82 9.00 -6.16 -3.21
C ARG A 82 8.95 -5.14 -4.34
N ILE A 83 9.77 -5.35 -5.36
CA ILE A 83 9.74 -4.59 -6.60
C ILE A 83 9.08 -5.47 -7.66
N ILE A 84 8.14 -4.87 -8.38
CA ILE A 84 7.46 -5.45 -9.53
C ILE A 84 7.78 -4.54 -10.71
N GLU A 85 8.54 -5.02 -11.68
CA GLU A 85 8.82 -4.24 -12.89
C GLU A 85 7.51 -4.02 -13.65
N LYS A 86 7.27 -2.80 -14.14
CA LYS A 86 6.03 -2.51 -14.90
C LYS A 86 6.01 -3.25 -16.23
N ASN A 87 7.16 -3.69 -16.72
CA ASN A 87 7.24 -4.58 -17.88
C ASN A 87 6.63 -5.96 -17.62
N ASP A 88 6.59 -6.39 -16.36
CA ASP A 88 5.97 -7.65 -15.98
C ASP A 88 4.46 -7.49 -15.73
N ILE A 89 3.95 -6.26 -15.60
CA ILE A 89 2.52 -6.03 -15.39
C ILE A 89 1.77 -6.21 -16.70
N VAL A 90 0.79 -7.10 -16.69
CA VAL A 90 -0.12 -7.37 -17.81
C VAL A 90 -1.35 -6.47 -17.70
N ASP A 91 -1.95 -6.36 -16.51
CA ASP A 91 -3.08 -5.46 -16.27
C ASP A 91 -3.16 -5.06 -14.79
N ALA A 92 -3.85 -3.96 -14.52
CA ALA A 92 -4.21 -3.52 -13.19
C ALA A 92 -5.68 -3.11 -13.18
N PHE A 93 -6.47 -3.68 -12.28
CA PHE A 93 -7.91 -3.42 -12.23
C PHE A 93 -8.47 -3.55 -10.83
N MET A 94 -9.64 -2.93 -10.63
CA MET A 94 -10.47 -3.16 -9.46
C MET A 94 -11.50 -4.24 -9.75
N THR A 95 -11.75 -5.09 -8.77
CA THR A 95 -12.77 -6.15 -8.85
C THR A 95 -13.44 -6.33 -7.49
N THR A 96 -14.49 -7.14 -7.42
CA THR A 96 -15.21 -7.42 -6.18
C THR A 96 -15.09 -8.87 -5.75
N SER A 97 -15.42 -9.15 -4.49
CA SER A 97 -15.54 -10.52 -3.98
C SER A 97 -16.47 -11.37 -4.82
N THR A 98 -17.56 -10.79 -5.32
CA THR A 98 -18.54 -11.49 -6.16
C THR A 98 -17.91 -11.96 -7.47
N GLU A 99 -17.17 -11.08 -8.14
CA GLU A 99 -16.51 -11.39 -9.42
C GLU A 99 -15.36 -12.40 -9.25
N LEU A 100 -14.53 -12.26 -8.21
CA LEU A 100 -13.42 -13.17 -7.94
C LEU A 100 -13.88 -14.59 -7.59
N LEU A 101 -15.07 -14.75 -7.03
CA LEU A 101 -15.60 -16.02 -6.55
C LEU A 101 -16.55 -16.73 -7.52
N LYS A 102 -16.82 -16.15 -8.70
CA LYS A 102 -17.53 -16.86 -9.78
C LYS A 102 -16.78 -18.15 -10.12
N GLU A 103 -17.51 -19.23 -10.37
CA GLU A 103 -16.91 -20.55 -10.61
C GLU A 103 -15.94 -20.55 -11.79
N GLU A 104 -16.28 -19.83 -12.86
CA GLU A 104 -15.43 -19.64 -14.05
C GLU A 104 -14.10 -18.93 -13.76
N ASN A 105 -14.00 -18.22 -12.62
CA ASN A 105 -12.85 -17.41 -12.24
C ASN A 105 -11.98 -18.04 -11.15
N LYS A 106 -12.43 -19.14 -10.51
CA LYS A 106 -11.70 -19.78 -9.41
C LYS A 106 -10.31 -20.25 -9.84
N ASP A 107 -10.23 -20.92 -10.98
CA ASP A 107 -8.95 -21.43 -11.51
C ASP A 107 -8.05 -20.30 -12.02
N LYS A 108 -8.65 -19.19 -12.49
CA LYS A 108 -7.91 -18.03 -12.99
C LYS A 108 -7.17 -17.30 -11.88
N TYR A 109 -7.86 -16.99 -10.78
CA TYR A 109 -7.29 -16.17 -9.70
C TYR A 109 -6.66 -17.00 -8.57
N GLY A 110 -6.88 -18.32 -8.54
CA GLY A 110 -6.18 -19.28 -7.68
C GLY A 110 -6.12 -18.85 -6.21
N GLU A 111 -4.90 -18.64 -5.71
CA GLU A 111 -4.62 -18.24 -4.31
C GLU A 111 -5.39 -17.00 -3.86
N LEU A 112 -5.66 -16.06 -4.77
CA LEU A 112 -6.42 -14.85 -4.46
C LEU A 112 -7.89 -15.18 -4.14
N SER A 113 -8.52 -16.04 -4.94
CA SER A 113 -9.91 -16.46 -4.71
C SER A 113 -10.04 -17.30 -3.45
N ASP A 114 -9.10 -18.22 -3.21
CA ASP A 114 -9.05 -19.02 -1.98
C ASP A 114 -8.98 -18.14 -0.73
N TYR A 115 -8.17 -17.09 -0.78
CA TYR A 115 -8.03 -16.16 0.33
C TYR A 115 -9.31 -15.36 0.57
N VAL A 116 -9.93 -14.82 -0.48
CA VAL A 116 -11.19 -14.07 -0.39
C VAL A 116 -12.32 -14.93 0.17
N GLN A 117 -12.43 -16.18 -0.31
CA GLN A 117 -13.42 -17.16 0.15
C GLN A 117 -13.24 -17.48 1.64
N ASN A 118 -12.02 -17.85 2.04
CA ASN A 118 -11.77 -18.38 3.39
C ASN A 118 -11.77 -17.34 4.50
N LYS A 119 -11.39 -16.09 4.20
CA LYS A 119 -11.14 -15.09 5.27
C LYS A 119 -12.12 -13.93 5.30
N TYR A 120 -12.68 -13.52 4.17
CA TYR A 120 -13.52 -12.32 4.10
C TYR A 120 -14.99 -12.67 3.96
N VAL A 121 -15.35 -13.49 2.97
CA VAL A 121 -16.75 -13.88 2.77
C VAL A 121 -17.24 -14.78 3.91
N SER A 122 -16.42 -15.70 4.40
CA SER A 122 -16.79 -16.53 5.57
C SER A 122 -17.06 -15.71 6.85
N ARG A 123 -16.38 -14.57 7.01
CA ARG A 123 -16.47 -13.73 8.22
C ARG A 123 -17.52 -12.63 8.10
N ASN A 124 -17.77 -12.12 6.90
CA ASN A 124 -18.76 -11.09 6.62
C ASN A 124 -19.46 -11.34 5.27
N PRO A 125 -20.30 -12.39 5.17
CA PRO A 125 -20.87 -12.83 3.90
C PRO A 125 -21.82 -11.81 3.25
N HIS A 126 -22.33 -10.86 4.05
CA HIS A 126 -23.27 -9.83 3.57
C HIS A 126 -22.59 -8.56 3.07
N ARG A 127 -21.27 -8.45 3.15
CA ARG A 127 -20.55 -7.25 2.73
C ARG A 127 -19.77 -7.53 1.45
N GLU A 128 -20.11 -6.79 0.40
CA GLU A 128 -19.28 -6.80 -0.80
C GLU A 128 -17.95 -6.09 -0.50
N HIS A 129 -16.87 -6.72 -0.95
CA HIS A 129 -15.51 -6.24 -0.76
C HIS A 129 -14.89 -5.92 -2.11
N THR A 130 -14.13 -4.83 -2.17
CA THR A 130 -13.46 -4.37 -3.39
C THR A 130 -11.96 -4.57 -3.26
N TYR A 131 -11.34 -4.99 -4.35
CA TYR A 131 -9.94 -5.38 -4.40
C TYR A 131 -9.23 -4.70 -5.56
N LEU A 132 -7.98 -4.30 -5.36
CA LEU A 132 -7.03 -3.97 -6.41
C LEU A 132 -6.31 -5.26 -6.78
N VAL A 133 -6.30 -5.59 -8.06
CA VAL A 133 -5.60 -6.74 -8.61
C VAL A 133 -4.55 -6.25 -9.60
N LEU A 134 -3.32 -6.69 -9.41
CA LEU A 134 -2.24 -6.55 -10.39
C LEU A 134 -2.02 -7.92 -11.03
N GLU A 135 -2.31 -8.04 -12.32
CA GLU A 135 -1.93 -9.18 -13.12
C GLU A 135 -0.50 -8.99 -13.61
N ARG A 136 0.35 -9.99 -13.38
CA ARG A 136 1.76 -9.92 -13.76
C ARG A 136 2.26 -11.24 -14.33
N LYS A 137 3.27 -11.16 -15.20
CA LYS A 137 3.95 -12.31 -15.75
C LYS A 137 5.13 -12.69 -14.85
N VAL A 138 5.14 -13.93 -14.38
CA VAL A 138 6.22 -14.49 -13.55
C VAL A 138 6.61 -15.81 -14.17
N ASP A 139 7.85 -15.92 -14.63
CA ASP A 139 8.40 -17.12 -15.30
C ASP A 139 7.52 -17.59 -16.48
N GLY A 140 6.95 -16.63 -17.23
CA GLY A 140 6.09 -16.91 -18.38
C GLY A 140 4.62 -17.20 -18.04
N VAL A 141 4.25 -17.29 -16.76
CA VAL A 141 2.89 -17.58 -16.28
C VAL A 141 2.25 -16.33 -15.68
N ASN A 142 0.96 -16.11 -15.94
CA ASN A 142 0.22 -15.02 -15.31
C ASN A 142 -0.05 -15.34 -13.85
N LYS A 143 0.30 -14.40 -12.97
CA LYS A 143 0.06 -14.45 -11.53
C LYS A 143 -0.65 -13.18 -11.09
N TYR A 144 -1.44 -13.28 -10.05
CA TYR A 144 -2.27 -12.18 -9.56
C TYR A 144 -1.84 -11.76 -8.16
N CYS A 145 -1.53 -10.47 -8.00
CA CYS A 145 -1.33 -9.86 -6.69
C CYS A 145 -2.62 -9.15 -6.28
N GLY A 146 -3.14 -9.45 -5.09
CA GLY A 146 -4.38 -8.87 -4.60
C GLY A 146 -4.17 -7.99 -3.37
N PHE A 147 -4.88 -6.87 -3.35
CA PHE A 147 -4.91 -5.93 -2.24
C PHE A 147 -6.34 -5.52 -1.91
N ASP A 148 -6.64 -5.45 -0.63
CA ASP A 148 -7.94 -5.06 -0.10
C ASP A 148 -8.08 -3.54 -0.13
N VAL A 149 -9.08 -3.06 -0.90
CA VAL A 149 -9.40 -1.64 -1.08
C VAL A 149 -10.35 -1.15 0.00
N ILE A 150 -10.85 -2.01 0.91
CA ILE A 150 -11.75 -1.56 1.98
C ILE A 150 -11.09 -0.41 2.73
N ALA A 151 -11.74 0.74 2.60
CA ALA A 151 -11.38 1.99 3.23
C ALA A 151 -11.25 1.82 4.74
N ASN A 152 -10.02 1.69 5.24
CA ASN A 152 -9.77 2.14 6.59
C ASN A 152 -9.86 3.67 6.54
N ARG A 153 -10.63 4.27 7.46
CA ARG A 153 -11.08 5.69 7.42
C ARG A 153 -9.98 6.75 7.39
N LYS A 154 -8.70 6.38 7.27
CA LYS A 154 -7.56 7.30 7.44
C LYS A 154 -6.63 7.45 6.21
N THR A 155 -6.62 6.56 5.21
CA THR A 155 -5.48 6.56 4.27
C THR A 155 -5.74 6.20 2.81
N ASP A 156 -6.81 5.48 2.45
CA ASP A 156 -6.98 5.01 1.06
C ASP A 156 -8.15 5.70 0.37
N LYS A 157 -7.81 6.66 -0.50
CA LYS A 157 -8.80 7.26 -1.40
C LYS A 157 -8.92 6.35 -2.62
N ILE A 158 -10.13 5.93 -2.95
CA ILE A 158 -10.42 5.16 -4.19
C ILE A 158 -9.82 5.86 -5.42
N GLU A 159 -9.77 7.19 -5.41
CA GLU A 159 -9.10 8.00 -6.44
C GLU A 159 -7.60 7.67 -6.60
N ASP A 160 -6.89 7.41 -5.51
CA ASP A 160 -5.46 7.07 -5.56
C ASP A 160 -5.25 5.64 -6.10
N VAL A 161 -6.19 4.73 -5.85
CA VAL A 161 -6.22 3.40 -6.47
C VAL A 161 -6.45 3.52 -7.99
N HIS A 162 -7.40 4.36 -8.41
CA HIS A 162 -7.63 4.63 -9.83
C HIS A 162 -6.42 5.26 -10.50
N LYS A 163 -5.77 6.24 -9.87
CA LYS A 163 -4.51 6.83 -10.37
C LYS A 163 -3.44 5.76 -10.53
N LEU A 164 -3.30 4.85 -9.56
CA LEU A 164 -2.35 3.74 -9.67
C LEU A 164 -2.65 2.85 -10.87
N ILE A 165 -3.92 2.49 -11.09
CA ILE A 165 -4.35 1.70 -12.24
C ILE A 165 -4.05 2.43 -13.55
N GLU A 166 -4.37 3.71 -13.66
CA GLU A 166 -4.04 4.51 -14.84
C GLU A 166 -2.55 4.51 -15.11
N GLN A 167 -1.71 4.71 -14.08
CA GLN A 167 -0.25 4.69 -14.23
C GLN A 167 0.32 3.32 -14.66
N CYS A 168 -0.43 2.24 -14.50
CA CYS A 168 -0.07 0.93 -15.06
C CYS A 168 -0.47 0.84 -16.54
N LYS A 169 -1.65 1.36 -16.91
CA LYS A 169 -2.21 1.31 -18.27
C LYS A 169 -1.53 2.25 -19.27
N THR A 170 -1.03 3.41 -18.83
CA THR A 170 -0.38 4.38 -19.74
C THR A 170 0.88 3.81 -20.41
N ILE A 171 1.45 2.73 -19.86
CA ILE A 171 2.65 2.07 -20.40
C ILE A 171 2.31 1.17 -21.59
N GLU A 172 1.15 0.51 -21.61
CA GLU A 172 0.74 -0.31 -22.76
C GLU A 172 0.57 0.54 -24.02
N LYS A 173 0.00 1.73 -23.90
CA LYS A 173 -0.16 2.66 -25.05
C LYS A 173 1.19 3.10 -25.61
N ALA A 174 2.15 3.44 -24.74
CA ALA A 174 3.49 3.84 -25.18
C ALA A 174 4.24 2.69 -25.88
N LYS A 175 4.08 1.46 -25.42
CA LYS A 175 4.68 0.26 -26.05
C LYS A 175 4.06 -0.10 -27.40
N VAL A 176 2.76 0.18 -27.58
CA VAL A 176 2.06 -0.05 -28.85
C VAL A 176 2.43 1.01 -29.89
N GLU A 177 2.78 2.23 -29.48
CA GLU A 177 3.20 3.30 -30.40
C GLU A 177 4.67 3.19 -30.83
N GLU A 178 5.52 2.46 -30.10
CA GLU A 178 6.93 2.21 -30.45
C GLU A 178 7.17 0.90 -31.23
N ALA A 179 6.14 0.07 -31.44
CA ALA A 179 6.19 -1.22 -32.14
C ALA A 179 5.59 -1.16 -33.56
#